data_AF-A0A502BQ14-F1
#
_entry.id   AF-A0A502BQ14-F1
#
_cell.length_a   1.000
_cell.length_b   1.000
_cell.length_c   1.000
_cell.angle_alpha   90.00
_cell.angle_beta   90.00
_cell.angle_gamma   90.00
#
_symmetry.space_group_name_H-M   'P 1'
#
loop_
_entity.id
_entity.type
_entity.pdbx_description
1 polymer ?
#
loop_
_entity_poly.entity_id
_entity_poly.type
_entity_poly.pdbx_seq_one_letter_code
_entity_poly.pdbx_strand_id
1 'polypeptide(L)'
;MADPVFFKPSRELTIGDIADFTGASLRNPKLAPRAVARLSSVNDVGADALVFVDGKKNAATLAGKKAAGVLCSEDVAESIPSDIAVLVTRSPQRDFSSVGRMLFPVSVRPESWLGETGISPAAFIHPTAKIEDGATIEAGASIGRGVSVGSGTLIAATAVIGEGCQIGRDSYIAPGVTVQFAMIGNRVSLHPGVRIGQDGFGYVPGPRGLEKVPQLGRVILQDDVEIGANTTIDRGALNDTFIGEGTKIDNLVQIAHNVRFGRFCVVAALCGISGSVVIGDQTMIGGSVGLADHVVIGSRVQIAAGSGVMNDIPDGERWGGVPARPIKQWFRDIANIRSIGKPRKEQSSDE
;
A
#
# COMPACT_ATOMS: atom_id res chain seq x y z
N MET A 1 9.19 -18.80 3.67
CA MET A 1 8.81 -19.08 5.08
C MET A 1 8.79 -17.78 5.87
N ALA A 2 7.91 -17.60 6.86
CA ALA A 2 8.06 -16.51 7.83
C ALA A 2 9.25 -16.84 8.75
N ASP A 3 10.24 -15.96 8.80
CA ASP A 3 11.48 -16.19 9.55
C ASP A 3 11.18 -16.06 11.06
N PRO A 4 11.46 -17.09 11.88
CA PRO A 4 11.14 -17.09 13.31
C PRO A 4 11.92 -16.04 14.12
N VAL A 5 12.99 -15.46 13.57
CA VAL A 5 13.70 -14.34 14.19
C VAL A 5 12.83 -13.07 14.16
N PHE A 6 12.08 -12.86 13.08
CA PHE A 6 11.30 -11.64 12.88
C PHE A 6 9.80 -11.83 13.17
N PHE A 7 9.27 -13.03 12.94
CA PHE A 7 7.84 -13.32 13.04
C PHE A 7 7.60 -14.62 13.79
N LYS A 8 7.40 -14.49 15.11
CA LYS A 8 6.96 -15.60 15.96
C LYS A 8 5.44 -15.77 15.85
N PRO A 9 4.92 -16.99 15.62
CA PRO A 9 3.48 -17.21 15.60
C PRO A 9 2.87 -16.91 16.98
N SER A 10 1.72 -16.24 16.99
CA SER A 10 1.00 -15.83 18.20
C SER A 10 0.34 -16.99 18.93
N ARG A 11 0.13 -18.11 18.23
CA ARG A 11 -0.52 -19.35 18.71
C ARG A 11 -0.17 -20.52 17.81
N GLU A 12 -0.38 -21.72 18.32
CA GLU A 12 -0.41 -22.94 17.50
C GLU A 12 -1.81 -23.14 16.92
N LEU A 13 -1.90 -23.68 15.70
CA LEU A 13 -3.17 -23.98 15.04
C LEU A 13 -3.15 -25.40 14.49
N THR A 14 -4.32 -26.02 14.49
CA THR A 14 -4.58 -27.25 13.74
C THR A 14 -5.34 -26.95 12.45
N ILE A 15 -5.38 -27.93 11.55
CA ILE A 15 -6.24 -27.88 10.35
C ILE A 15 -7.72 -27.68 10.73
N GLY A 16 -8.17 -28.29 11.82
CA GLY A 16 -9.53 -28.10 12.34
C GLY A 16 -9.79 -26.65 12.74
N ASP A 17 -8.88 -26.06 13.53
CA ASP A 17 -9.00 -24.66 13.96
C ASP A 17 -9.05 -23.70 12.76
N ILE A 18 -8.26 -23.99 11.72
CA ILE A 18 -8.26 -23.20 10.48
C ILE A 18 -9.59 -23.37 9.74
N ALA A 19 -10.10 -24.60 9.62
CA ALA A 19 -11.40 -24.85 8.99
C ALA A 19 -12.53 -24.07 9.67
N ASP A 20 -12.57 -24.10 11.00
CA ASP A 20 -13.57 -23.41 11.82
C ASP A 20 -13.43 -21.89 11.69
N PHE A 21 -12.20 -21.38 11.74
CA PHE A 21 -11.92 -19.94 11.63
C PHE A 21 -12.28 -19.37 10.25
N THR A 22 -11.94 -20.08 9.16
CA THR A 22 -12.21 -19.59 7.80
C THR A 22 -13.58 -20.00 7.28
N GLY A 23 -14.27 -20.93 7.95
CA GLY A 23 -15.49 -21.58 7.43
C GLY A 23 -15.21 -22.50 6.23
N ALA A 24 -13.97 -22.96 6.06
CA ALA A 24 -13.61 -23.83 4.94
C ALA A 24 -14.04 -25.28 5.20
N SER A 25 -14.50 -25.97 4.17
CA SER A 25 -14.90 -27.37 4.29
C SER A 25 -13.68 -28.29 4.24
N LEU A 26 -13.34 -28.91 5.36
CA LEU A 26 -12.29 -29.93 5.43
C LEU A 26 -12.77 -31.24 4.79
N ARG A 27 -12.08 -31.72 3.75
CA ARG A 27 -12.46 -32.94 3.02
C ARG A 27 -12.28 -34.24 3.80
N ASN A 28 -11.20 -34.32 4.58
CA ASN A 28 -10.90 -35.49 5.38
C ASN A 28 -10.84 -35.08 6.86
N PRO A 29 -11.94 -35.25 7.62
CA PRO A 29 -11.99 -34.87 9.03
C PRO A 29 -10.91 -35.53 9.90
N LYS A 30 -10.35 -36.67 9.48
CA LYS A 30 -9.27 -37.35 10.22
C LYS A 30 -7.98 -36.53 10.27
N LEU A 31 -7.79 -35.58 9.35
CA LEU A 31 -6.63 -34.69 9.31
C LEU A 31 -6.84 -33.42 10.14
N ALA A 32 -8.01 -33.21 10.74
CA ALA A 32 -8.30 -32.03 11.56
C ALA A 32 -7.27 -31.79 12.69
N PRO A 33 -6.80 -32.80 13.44
CA PRO A 33 -5.85 -32.59 14.54
C PRO A 33 -4.43 -32.21 14.08
N ARG A 34 -4.15 -32.18 12.77
CA ARG A 34 -2.80 -31.95 12.25
C ARG A 34 -2.38 -30.51 12.52
N ALA A 35 -1.25 -30.35 13.19
CA ALA A 35 -0.68 -29.04 13.48
C ALA A 35 -0.19 -28.31 12.21
N VAL A 36 -0.37 -27.00 12.20
CA VAL A 36 0.16 -26.05 11.23
C VAL A 36 1.10 -25.12 11.97
N ALA A 37 2.40 -25.29 11.74
CA ALA A 37 3.43 -24.48 12.38
C ALA A 37 3.77 -23.23 11.56
N ARG A 38 3.48 -23.23 10.25
CA ARG A 38 3.90 -22.14 9.36
C ARG A 38 3.00 -21.97 8.14
N LEU A 39 3.12 -20.79 7.54
CA LEU A 39 2.61 -20.48 6.22
C LEU A 39 3.74 -20.52 5.20
N SER A 40 3.48 -21.04 4.01
CA SER A 40 4.48 -21.06 2.94
C SER A 40 3.89 -20.84 1.54
N SER A 41 4.79 -20.59 0.58
CA SER A 41 4.48 -20.74 -0.83
C SER A 41 4.54 -22.21 -1.22
N VAL A 42 3.88 -22.57 -2.31
CA VAL A 42 3.86 -23.95 -2.81
C VAL A 42 5.25 -24.45 -3.22
N ASN A 43 6.18 -23.54 -3.55
CA ASN A 43 7.53 -23.90 -3.99
C ASN A 43 8.47 -24.28 -2.84
N ASP A 44 8.17 -23.85 -1.61
CA ASP A 44 9.00 -24.03 -0.42
C ASP A 44 8.16 -24.65 0.73
N VAL A 45 7.42 -25.71 0.41
CA VAL A 45 6.45 -26.33 1.32
C VAL A 45 7.07 -27.54 2.03
N GLY A 46 6.74 -27.71 3.30
CA GLY A 46 7.02 -28.95 4.03
C GLY A 46 5.85 -29.37 4.91
N ALA A 47 6.00 -30.50 5.60
CA ALA A 47 4.90 -31.29 6.16
C ALA A 47 4.04 -30.60 7.23
N ASP A 48 4.53 -29.50 7.78
CA ASP A 48 3.97 -28.63 8.83
C ASP A 48 3.41 -27.30 8.29
N ALA A 49 3.46 -27.08 6.97
CA ALA A 49 3.05 -25.84 6.34
C ALA A 49 1.60 -25.86 5.83
N LEU A 50 0.88 -24.76 6.04
CA LEU A 50 -0.31 -24.42 5.28
C LEU A 50 0.10 -23.63 4.03
N VAL A 51 -0.52 -23.94 2.91
CA VAL A 51 -0.39 -23.22 1.64
C VAL A 51 -1.77 -22.89 1.10
N PHE A 52 -1.83 -22.06 0.06
CA PHE A 52 -3.02 -21.98 -0.78
C PHE A 52 -2.66 -22.21 -2.23
N VAL A 53 -3.62 -22.69 -3.01
CA VAL A 53 -3.52 -22.77 -4.47
C VAL A 53 -4.77 -22.18 -5.08
N ASP A 54 -4.57 -21.53 -6.23
CA ASP A 54 -5.65 -21.07 -7.08
C ASP A 54 -5.40 -21.55 -8.50
N GLY A 55 -6.40 -22.19 -9.11
CA GLY A 55 -6.34 -22.80 -10.43
C GLY A 55 -5.52 -24.09 -10.54
N LYS A 56 -5.90 -24.92 -11.53
CA LYS A 56 -5.33 -26.27 -11.77
C LYS A 56 -3.82 -26.30 -11.95
N LYS A 57 -3.25 -25.28 -12.62
CA LYS A 57 -1.80 -25.20 -12.87
C LYS A 57 -1.00 -25.14 -11.56
N ASN A 58 -1.48 -24.37 -10.57
CA ASN A 58 -0.81 -24.24 -9.29
C ASN A 58 -1.05 -25.48 -8.41
N ALA A 59 -2.25 -26.07 -8.47
CA ALA A 59 -2.54 -27.33 -7.78
C ALA A 59 -1.58 -28.46 -8.22
N ALA A 60 -1.28 -28.57 -9.52
CA ALA A 60 -0.33 -29.55 -10.03
C ALA A 60 1.09 -29.42 -9.44
N THR A 61 1.47 -28.22 -8.98
CA THR A 61 2.80 -28.01 -8.35
C THR A 61 2.91 -28.59 -6.94
N LEU A 62 1.81 -29.08 -6.35
CA LEU A 62 1.81 -29.84 -5.09
C LEU A 62 2.10 -31.33 -5.29
N ALA A 63 2.08 -31.84 -6.52
CA ALA A 63 2.41 -33.23 -6.79
C ALA A 63 3.82 -33.57 -6.28
N GLY A 64 3.92 -34.60 -5.44
CA GLY A 64 5.19 -35.04 -4.85
C GLY A 64 5.71 -34.16 -3.71
N LYS A 65 4.97 -33.13 -3.29
CA LYS A 65 5.33 -32.27 -2.14
C LYS A 65 4.55 -32.66 -0.90
N LYS A 66 5.08 -32.29 0.28
CA LYS A 66 4.44 -32.51 1.58
C LYS A 66 3.96 -31.18 2.14
N ALA A 67 2.71 -31.13 2.58
CA ALA A 67 2.11 -29.99 3.27
C ALA A 67 1.23 -30.48 4.43
N ALA A 68 1.03 -29.64 5.45
CA ALA A 68 0.06 -29.93 6.50
C ALA A 68 -1.37 -29.82 5.95
N GLY A 69 -1.62 -28.76 5.19
CA GLY A 69 -2.88 -28.55 4.50
C GLY A 69 -2.79 -27.52 3.38
N VAL A 70 -3.85 -27.45 2.59
CA VAL A 70 -4.01 -26.51 1.50
C VAL A 70 -5.40 -25.89 1.53
N LEU A 71 -5.46 -24.57 1.40
CA LEU A 71 -6.68 -23.84 1.05
C LEU A 71 -6.82 -23.82 -0.47
N CYS A 72 -7.96 -24.27 -0.99
CA CYS A 72 -8.21 -24.30 -2.43
C CYS A 72 -9.70 -24.17 -2.76
N SER A 73 -10.00 -23.94 -4.04
CA SER A 73 -11.36 -24.00 -4.58
C SER A 73 -11.81 -25.45 -4.82
N GLU A 74 -13.12 -25.66 -4.98
CA GLU A 74 -13.72 -26.98 -5.26
C GLU A 74 -13.08 -27.68 -6.46
N ASP A 75 -12.88 -26.94 -7.56
CA ASP A 75 -12.53 -27.47 -8.88
C ASP A 75 -11.12 -28.08 -8.95
N VAL A 76 -10.29 -27.83 -7.94
CA VAL A 76 -8.94 -28.38 -7.82
C VAL A 76 -8.80 -29.35 -6.65
N ALA A 77 -9.81 -29.49 -5.78
CA ALA A 77 -9.73 -30.27 -4.54
C ALA A 77 -9.36 -31.74 -4.78
N GLU A 78 -9.90 -32.35 -5.84
CA GLU A 78 -9.64 -33.76 -6.20
C GLU A 78 -8.23 -33.98 -6.77
N SER A 79 -7.58 -32.91 -7.26
CA SER A 79 -6.22 -33.00 -7.82
C SER A 79 -5.12 -32.93 -6.76
N ILE A 80 -5.49 -32.64 -5.51
CA ILE A 80 -4.54 -32.54 -4.39
C ILE A 80 -4.22 -33.94 -3.86
N PRO A 81 -2.94 -34.24 -3.57
CA PRO A 81 -2.55 -35.47 -2.89
C PRO A 81 -3.36 -35.72 -1.60
N SER A 82 -3.82 -36.96 -1.42
CA SER A 82 -4.72 -37.36 -0.34
C SER A 82 -4.10 -37.31 1.07
N ASP A 83 -2.78 -37.20 1.16
CA ASP A 83 -2.01 -37.03 2.39
C ASP A 83 -1.96 -35.57 2.87
N ILE A 84 -2.41 -34.61 2.05
CA ILE A 84 -2.51 -33.20 2.40
C ILE A 84 -3.95 -32.91 2.84
N ALA A 85 -4.13 -32.17 3.94
CA ALA A 85 -5.47 -31.76 4.35
C ALA A 85 -6.04 -30.71 3.39
N VAL A 86 -7.16 -31.04 2.72
CA VAL A 86 -7.80 -30.14 1.75
C VAL A 86 -8.90 -29.34 2.43
N LEU A 87 -8.70 -28.03 2.52
CA LEU A 87 -9.65 -27.04 3.05
C LEU A 87 -10.28 -26.30 1.87
N VAL A 88 -11.53 -26.62 1.55
CA VAL A 88 -12.22 -26.03 0.40
C VAL A 88 -12.90 -24.73 0.80
N THR A 89 -12.59 -23.65 0.07
CA THR A 89 -13.18 -22.31 0.26
C THR A 89 -13.41 -21.61 -1.09
N ARG A 90 -14.30 -20.62 -1.09
CA ARG A 90 -14.55 -19.74 -2.24
C ARG A 90 -13.47 -18.67 -2.44
N SER A 91 -12.61 -18.44 -1.45
CA SER A 91 -11.58 -17.39 -1.53
C SER A 91 -10.25 -17.83 -0.90
N PRO A 92 -9.54 -18.80 -1.49
CA PRO A 92 -8.35 -19.40 -0.90
C PRO A 92 -7.29 -18.41 -0.45
N GLN A 93 -6.97 -17.42 -1.30
CA GLN A 93 -5.97 -16.39 -0.99
C GLN A 93 -6.40 -15.48 0.18
N ARG A 94 -7.68 -15.10 0.23
CA ARG A 94 -8.24 -14.26 1.30
C ARG A 94 -8.15 -14.98 2.64
N ASP A 95 -8.58 -16.25 2.66
CA ASP A 95 -8.62 -17.05 3.87
C ASP A 95 -7.21 -17.38 4.35
N PHE A 96 -6.30 -17.73 3.43
CA PHE A 96 -4.89 -17.90 3.74
C PHE A 96 -4.28 -16.62 4.34
N SER A 97 -4.60 -15.46 3.75
CA SER A 97 -4.16 -14.18 4.29
C SER A 97 -4.73 -13.94 5.69
N SER A 98 -6.00 -14.28 5.94
CA SER A 98 -6.65 -14.12 7.25
C SER A 98 -6.00 -14.99 8.34
N VAL A 99 -5.65 -16.24 8.01
CA VAL A 99 -4.87 -17.13 8.89
C VAL A 99 -3.50 -16.50 9.16
N GLY A 100 -2.87 -15.91 8.14
CA GLY A 100 -1.64 -15.14 8.29
C GLY A 100 -1.73 -14.00 9.29
N ARG A 101 -2.79 -13.18 9.24
CA ARG A 101 -2.98 -12.07 10.21
C ARG A 101 -3.22 -12.59 11.63
N MET A 102 -3.90 -13.74 11.76
CA MET A 102 -4.13 -14.35 13.08
C MET A 102 -2.83 -14.92 13.67
N LEU A 103 -2.04 -15.61 12.85
CA LEU A 103 -0.76 -16.18 13.28
C LEU A 103 0.30 -15.12 13.52
N PHE A 104 0.36 -14.08 12.69
CA PHE A 104 1.41 -13.07 12.71
C PHE A 104 0.82 -11.66 12.79
N PRO A 105 0.16 -11.29 13.91
CA PRO A 105 -0.50 -9.98 14.03
C PRO A 105 0.49 -8.80 13.86
N VAL A 106 1.73 -8.98 14.30
CA VAL A 106 2.83 -8.01 14.15
C VAL A 106 3.13 -7.68 12.68
N SER A 107 2.84 -8.59 11.74
CA SER A 107 3.07 -8.34 10.31
C SER A 107 2.05 -7.40 9.67
N VAL A 108 0.96 -7.08 10.38
CA VAL A 108 -0.14 -6.23 9.88
C VAL A 108 -0.20 -4.93 10.66
N ARG A 109 0.10 -4.98 11.97
CA ARG A 109 0.21 -3.81 12.83
C ARG A 109 1.60 -3.83 13.47
N PRO A 110 2.53 -3.01 12.96
CA PRO A 110 3.87 -2.94 13.52
C PRO A 110 3.84 -2.61 15.01
N GLU A 111 4.65 -3.31 15.77
CA GLU A 111 4.90 -3.04 17.19
C GLU A 111 6.13 -2.13 17.36
N SER A 112 6.39 -1.73 18.60
CA SER A 112 7.59 -0.97 18.96
C SER A 112 8.86 -1.74 18.53
N TRP A 113 9.75 -1.07 17.79
CA TRP A 113 11.03 -1.67 17.38
C TRP A 113 12.01 -1.73 18.55
N LEU A 114 11.84 -0.83 19.53
CA LEU A 114 12.63 -0.78 20.75
C LEU A 114 12.04 -1.63 21.89
N GLY A 115 10.87 -2.24 21.69
CA GLY A 115 10.13 -2.95 22.74
C GLY A 115 9.62 -2.03 23.86
N GLU A 116 9.59 -0.72 23.62
CA GLU A 116 9.09 0.26 24.57
C GLU A 116 7.55 0.27 24.58
N THR A 117 7.00 0.61 25.74
CA THR A 117 5.56 0.81 25.94
C THR A 117 5.34 2.12 26.66
N GLY A 118 4.28 2.85 26.33
CA GLY A 118 4.01 4.15 26.94
C GLY A 118 4.97 5.23 26.46
N ILE A 119 5.23 6.23 27.29
CA ILE A 119 6.06 7.38 26.91
C ILE A 119 7.50 7.19 27.39
N SER A 120 8.45 7.14 26.45
CA SER A 120 9.87 7.07 26.74
C SER A 120 10.37 8.35 27.41
N PRO A 121 11.21 8.28 28.47
CA PRO A 121 11.84 9.47 29.06
C PRO A 121 12.83 10.15 28.12
N ALA A 122 13.26 9.47 27.05
CA ALA A 122 14.12 10.01 26.01
C ALA A 122 13.34 10.66 24.85
N ALA A 123 12.01 10.69 24.91
CA ALA A 123 11.19 11.43 23.96
C ALA A 123 11.07 12.90 24.38
N PHE A 124 11.04 13.80 23.41
CA PHE A 124 10.67 15.19 23.66
C PHE A 124 9.17 15.36 23.43
N ILE A 125 8.45 15.83 24.44
CA ILE A 125 7.02 16.14 24.33
C ILE A 125 6.77 17.54 24.86
N HIS A 126 6.22 18.41 24.02
CA HIS A 126 5.85 19.75 24.45
C HIS A 126 4.77 19.70 25.55
N PRO A 127 4.84 20.54 26.61
CA PRO A 127 3.90 20.48 27.74
C PRO A 127 2.41 20.66 27.41
N THR A 128 2.09 21.20 26.23
CA THR A 128 0.71 21.40 25.78
C THR A 128 0.21 20.31 24.83
N ALA A 129 1.05 19.32 24.50
CA ALA A 129 0.63 18.17 23.73
C ALA A 129 -0.33 17.30 24.56
N LYS A 130 -1.29 16.67 23.90
CA LYS A 130 -2.30 15.80 24.52
C LYS A 130 -2.10 14.38 24.01
N ILE A 131 -1.65 13.50 24.88
CA ILE A 131 -1.41 12.09 24.56
C ILE A 131 -2.47 11.29 25.32
N GLU A 132 -3.31 10.55 24.59
CA GLU A 132 -4.30 9.65 25.21
C GLU A 132 -3.61 8.41 25.81
N ASP A 133 -4.27 7.79 26.80
CA ASP A 133 -3.77 6.58 27.46
C ASP A 133 -3.55 5.43 26.46
N GLY A 134 -2.49 4.65 26.68
CA GLY A 134 -2.11 3.53 25.82
C GLY A 134 -1.40 3.91 24.51
N ALA A 135 -1.21 5.20 24.22
CA ALA A 135 -0.27 5.62 23.18
C ALA A 135 1.18 5.30 23.60
N THR A 136 2.01 4.92 22.63
CA THR A 136 3.44 4.66 22.84
C THR A 136 4.26 5.68 22.07
N ILE A 137 5.17 6.37 22.75
CA ILE A 137 6.07 7.38 22.19
C ILE A 137 7.50 6.92 22.46
N GLU A 138 8.19 6.46 21.43
CA GLU A 138 9.53 5.87 21.56
C GLU A 138 10.64 6.92 21.77
N ALA A 139 11.79 6.45 22.26
CA ALA A 139 12.99 7.26 22.45
C ALA A 139 13.36 8.10 21.21
N GLY A 140 13.67 9.38 21.44
CA GLY A 140 14.07 10.31 20.38
C GLY A 140 12.94 10.82 19.50
N ALA A 141 11.69 10.37 19.68
CA ALA A 141 10.54 11.02 19.06
C ALA A 141 10.36 12.45 19.60
N SER A 142 9.89 13.36 18.75
CA SER A 142 9.67 14.78 19.09
C SER A 142 8.25 15.20 18.78
N ILE A 143 7.50 15.57 19.82
CA ILE A 143 6.10 15.98 19.74
C ILE A 143 5.96 17.48 20.02
N GLY A 144 5.53 18.23 19.01
CA GLY A 144 5.40 19.68 19.03
C GLY A 144 4.22 20.21 19.87
N ARG A 145 4.15 21.54 19.93
CA ARG A 145 3.11 22.26 20.69
C ARG A 145 1.71 21.92 20.18
N GLY A 146 0.78 21.66 21.11
CA GLY A 146 -0.64 21.48 20.80
C GLY A 146 -0.96 20.24 19.97
N VAL A 147 0.00 19.33 19.78
CA VAL A 147 -0.22 18.05 19.10
C VAL A 147 -1.18 17.19 19.92
N SER A 148 -2.04 16.43 19.24
CA SER A 148 -2.88 15.40 19.86
C SER A 148 -2.58 14.03 19.27
N VAL A 149 -2.41 13.02 20.14
CA VAL A 149 -2.15 11.62 19.75
C VAL A 149 -3.17 10.72 20.42
N GLY A 150 -3.91 9.94 19.62
CA GLY A 150 -4.94 9.02 20.10
C GLY A 150 -4.40 7.75 20.76
N SER A 151 -5.25 7.08 21.53
CA SER A 151 -4.94 5.85 22.25
C SER A 151 -4.47 4.73 21.33
N GLY A 152 -3.52 3.92 21.78
CA GLY A 152 -3.00 2.78 21.02
C GLY A 152 -2.13 3.16 19.81
N THR A 153 -1.94 4.46 19.55
CA THR A 153 -1.03 4.94 18.51
C THR A 153 0.42 4.80 18.95
N LEU A 154 1.25 4.31 18.03
CA LEU A 154 2.70 4.20 18.20
C LEU A 154 3.38 5.30 17.38
N ILE A 155 4.07 6.20 18.06
CA ILE A 155 5.01 7.15 17.46
C ILE A 155 6.41 6.59 17.69
N ALA A 156 7.02 6.08 16.62
CA ALA A 156 8.30 5.39 16.69
C ALA A 156 9.49 6.34 16.80
N ALA A 157 10.66 5.77 17.08
CA ALA A 157 11.88 6.49 17.38
C ALA A 157 12.23 7.48 16.28
N THR A 158 12.68 8.68 16.66
CA THR A 158 13.08 9.78 15.76
C THR A 158 11.98 10.36 14.87
N ALA A 159 10.72 9.93 15.01
CA ALA A 159 9.61 10.60 14.33
C ALA A 159 9.41 12.01 14.89
N VAL A 160 9.06 12.96 14.02
CA VAL A 160 8.86 14.37 14.37
C VAL A 160 7.44 14.79 13.99
N ILE A 161 6.66 15.20 14.99
CA ILE A 161 5.29 15.69 14.82
C ILE A 161 5.25 17.19 15.12
N GLY A 162 5.00 17.98 14.09
CA GLY A 162 4.98 19.44 14.13
C GLY A 162 3.79 20.03 14.88
N GLU A 163 3.87 21.32 15.21
CA GLU A 163 2.85 22.04 15.97
C GLU A 163 1.43 21.89 15.40
N GLY A 164 0.47 21.65 16.30
CA GLY A 164 -0.96 21.59 15.99
C GLY A 164 -1.42 20.36 15.21
N CYS A 165 -0.53 19.43 14.85
CA CYS A 165 -0.89 18.18 14.19
C CYS A 165 -1.79 17.29 15.07
N GLN A 166 -2.68 16.54 14.43
CA GLN A 166 -3.57 15.60 15.10
C GLN A 166 -3.38 14.21 14.51
N ILE A 167 -3.25 13.21 15.37
CA ILE A 167 -3.10 11.81 14.99
C ILE A 167 -4.15 11.02 15.75
N GLY A 168 -4.97 10.27 15.02
CA GLY A 168 -6.02 9.43 15.57
C GLY A 168 -5.49 8.25 16.38
N ARG A 169 -6.39 7.31 16.67
CA ARG A 169 -6.16 6.12 17.48
C ARG A 169 -5.63 4.97 16.64
N ASP A 170 -4.90 4.06 17.29
CA ASP A 170 -4.40 2.84 16.68
C ASP A 170 -3.54 3.04 15.42
N SER A 171 -2.93 4.22 15.28
CA SER A 171 -2.07 4.56 14.14
C SER A 171 -0.62 4.16 14.40
N TYR A 172 0.16 3.99 13.34
CA TYR A 172 1.58 3.70 13.39
C TYR A 172 2.35 4.76 12.61
N ILE A 173 3.23 5.47 13.30
CA ILE A 173 4.11 6.48 12.71
C ILE A 173 5.54 5.95 12.84
N ALA A 174 6.08 5.39 11.76
CA ALA A 174 7.35 4.70 11.77
C ALA A 174 8.57 5.63 12.00
N PRO A 175 9.78 5.05 12.19
CA PRO A 175 10.97 5.85 12.41
C PRO A 175 11.29 6.83 11.29
N GLY A 176 11.79 8.01 11.68
CA GLY A 176 12.22 9.06 10.76
C GLY A 176 11.10 9.75 9.97
N VAL A 177 9.83 9.43 10.25
CA VAL A 177 8.67 10.12 9.67
C VAL A 177 8.60 11.56 10.17
N THR A 178 8.24 12.50 9.28
CA THR A 178 7.96 13.88 9.67
C THR A 178 6.58 14.29 9.23
N VAL A 179 5.81 14.82 10.18
CA VAL A 179 4.44 15.32 9.97
C VAL A 179 4.38 16.77 10.38
N GLN A 180 3.89 17.64 9.50
CA GLN A 180 3.60 19.04 9.80
C GLN A 180 2.29 19.45 9.11
N PHE A 181 1.55 20.41 9.67
CA PHE A 181 0.31 20.94 9.08
C PHE A 181 -0.68 19.85 8.62
N ALA A 182 -0.88 18.82 9.44
CA ALA A 182 -1.66 17.66 9.05
C ALA A 182 -2.65 17.17 10.13
N MET A 183 -3.76 16.61 9.65
CA MET A 183 -4.74 15.86 10.46
C MET A 183 -4.78 14.43 9.94
N ILE A 184 -4.52 13.47 10.82
CA ILE A 184 -4.40 12.05 10.50
C ILE A 184 -5.46 11.28 11.28
N GLY A 185 -6.25 10.47 10.57
CA GLY A 185 -7.30 9.63 11.14
C GLY A 185 -6.79 8.45 11.98
N ASN A 186 -7.69 7.51 12.23
CA ASN A 186 -7.42 6.30 13.01
C ASN A 186 -6.86 5.19 12.12
N ARG A 187 -6.07 4.28 12.71
CA ARG A 187 -5.52 3.09 12.02
C ARG A 187 -4.71 3.47 10.77
N VAL A 188 -4.10 4.66 10.78
CA VAL A 188 -3.23 5.10 9.70
C VAL A 188 -1.84 4.52 9.93
N SER A 189 -1.22 3.98 8.88
CA SER A 189 0.14 3.46 8.92
C SER A 189 1.04 4.28 8.00
N LEU A 190 2.05 4.92 8.58
CA LEU A 190 3.09 5.64 7.84
C LEU A 190 4.40 4.87 7.98
N HIS A 191 4.93 4.38 6.85
CA HIS A 191 6.18 3.64 6.80
C HIS A 191 7.41 4.57 6.95
N PRO A 192 8.62 4.01 7.20
CA PRO A 192 9.79 4.81 7.52
C PRO A 192 10.10 5.91 6.49
N GLY A 193 10.47 7.09 6.99
CA GLY A 193 10.93 8.22 6.17
C GLY A 193 9.85 9.00 5.42
N VAL A 194 8.56 8.67 5.58
CA VAL A 194 7.44 9.45 5.03
C VAL A 194 7.50 10.93 5.46
N ARG A 195 7.19 11.85 4.54
CA ARG A 195 7.10 13.29 4.81
C ARG A 195 5.71 13.82 4.47
N ILE A 196 5.08 14.50 5.42
CA ILE A 196 3.72 15.02 5.28
C ILE A 196 3.68 16.51 5.61
N GLY A 197 3.10 17.27 4.68
CA GLY A 197 2.70 18.66 4.85
C GLY A 197 3.81 19.70 4.66
N GLN A 198 4.92 19.31 4.04
CA GLN A 198 5.85 20.25 3.43
C GLN A 198 5.16 21.10 2.34
N ASP A 199 5.76 22.25 2.02
CA ASP A 199 5.25 23.14 0.98
C ASP A 199 5.25 22.45 -0.40
N GLY A 200 4.14 22.58 -1.13
CA GLY A 200 4.11 22.24 -2.54
C GLY A 200 4.99 23.15 -3.41
N PHE A 201 5.21 22.70 -4.65
CA PHE A 201 6.00 23.41 -5.65
C PHE A 201 5.24 24.60 -6.27
N GLY A 202 5.05 25.67 -5.49
CA GLY A 202 4.37 26.89 -5.94
C GLY A 202 5.32 28.08 -6.11
N TYR A 203 5.55 28.52 -7.35
CA TYR A 203 6.35 29.69 -7.68
C TYR A 203 5.70 30.51 -8.80
N VAL A 204 5.83 31.83 -8.74
CA VAL A 204 5.37 32.75 -9.79
C VAL A 204 6.51 33.63 -10.28
N PRO A 205 6.52 34.07 -11.56
CA PRO A 205 7.51 35.03 -12.04
C PRO A 205 7.31 36.39 -11.36
N GLY A 206 8.39 36.93 -10.80
CA GLY A 206 8.47 38.28 -10.24
C GLY A 206 9.58 39.11 -10.91
N PRO A 207 9.67 40.40 -10.60
CA PRO A 207 10.63 41.32 -11.21
C PRO A 207 12.11 40.96 -10.96
N ARG A 208 12.40 40.10 -9.96
CA ARG A 208 13.76 39.65 -9.61
C ARG A 208 14.01 38.16 -9.82
N GLY A 209 13.06 37.44 -10.43
CA GLY A 209 13.12 35.98 -10.59
C GLY A 209 11.86 35.30 -10.02
N LEU A 210 11.97 34.01 -9.69
CA LEU A 210 10.85 33.24 -9.14
C LEU A 210 10.56 33.66 -7.69
N GLU A 211 9.31 33.94 -7.39
CA GLU A 211 8.81 34.26 -6.05
C GLU A 211 7.98 33.10 -5.51
N LYS A 212 8.21 32.74 -4.25
CA LYS A 212 7.55 31.60 -3.60
C LYS A 212 6.09 31.93 -3.28
N VAL A 213 5.18 31.05 -3.68
CA VAL A 213 3.76 31.14 -3.34
C VAL A 213 3.53 30.52 -1.96
N PRO A 214 2.96 31.25 -0.99
CA PRO A 214 2.60 30.69 0.30
C PRO A 214 1.66 29.48 0.18
N GLN A 215 2.02 28.39 0.86
CA GLN A 215 1.19 27.18 0.98
C GLN A 215 0.55 27.18 2.37
N LEU A 216 -0.72 27.55 2.47
CA LEU A 216 -1.44 27.81 3.72
C LEU A 216 -2.45 26.71 4.07
N GLY A 217 -2.68 25.77 3.16
CA GLY A 217 -3.51 24.59 3.41
C GLY A 217 -2.81 23.55 4.27
N ARG A 218 -3.46 22.39 4.39
CA ARG A 218 -3.00 21.26 5.21
C ARG A 218 -2.96 19.97 4.40
N VAL A 219 -2.58 18.89 5.07
CA VAL A 219 -2.83 17.52 4.61
C VAL A 219 -3.85 16.85 5.52
N ILE A 220 -4.84 16.18 4.94
CA ILE A 220 -5.85 15.40 5.67
C ILE A 220 -5.73 13.94 5.21
N LEU A 221 -5.41 13.04 6.14
CA LEU A 221 -5.47 11.60 5.93
C LEU A 221 -6.67 11.05 6.70
N GLN A 222 -7.56 10.33 6.01
CA GLN A 222 -8.66 9.63 6.67
C GLN A 222 -8.22 8.30 7.29
N ASP A 223 -9.18 7.62 7.92
CA ASP A 223 -8.97 6.34 8.58
C ASP A 223 -8.45 5.25 7.61
N ASP A 224 -7.72 4.29 8.17
CA ASP A 224 -7.23 3.09 7.46
C ASP A 224 -6.33 3.38 6.24
N VAL A 225 -5.81 4.60 6.11
CA VAL A 225 -4.84 4.98 5.09
C VAL A 225 -3.47 4.36 5.39
N GLU A 226 -2.77 3.91 4.35
CA GLU A 226 -1.40 3.42 4.47
C GLU A 226 -0.49 4.09 3.45
N ILE A 227 0.63 4.64 3.92
CA ILE A 227 1.59 5.39 3.11
C ILE A 227 2.97 4.72 3.22
N GLY A 228 3.49 4.27 2.08
CA GLY A 228 4.76 3.56 1.95
C GLY A 228 5.98 4.43 2.22
N ALA A 229 7.12 3.77 2.42
CA ALA A 229 8.36 4.37 2.84
C ALA A 229 8.83 5.47 1.87
N ASN A 230 9.34 6.56 2.45
CA ASN A 230 9.86 7.72 1.73
C ASN A 230 8.87 8.39 0.75
N THR A 231 7.56 8.13 0.86
CA THR A 231 6.53 8.87 0.14
C THR A 231 6.36 10.27 0.73
N THR A 232 6.10 11.23 -0.13
CA THR A 232 6.01 12.66 0.19
C THR A 232 4.64 13.22 -0.20
N ILE A 233 3.98 13.90 0.74
CA ILE A 233 2.64 14.47 0.54
C ILE A 233 2.67 15.96 0.87
N ASP A 234 2.58 16.81 -0.14
CA ASP A 234 2.64 18.25 0.03
C ASP A 234 1.31 18.78 0.60
N ARG A 235 1.38 19.80 1.46
CA ARG A 235 0.18 20.52 1.88
C ARG A 235 -0.38 21.35 0.73
N GLY A 236 -1.68 21.58 0.75
CA GLY A 236 -2.32 22.38 -0.29
C GLY A 236 -2.00 23.88 -0.19
N ALA A 237 -2.24 24.61 -1.28
CA ALA A 237 -1.95 26.04 -1.33
C ALA A 237 -2.90 26.88 -0.48
N LEU A 238 -4.21 26.69 -0.66
CA LEU A 238 -5.26 27.34 0.13
C LEU A 238 -6.25 26.31 0.70
N ASN A 239 -6.65 25.37 -0.16
CA ASN A 239 -7.38 24.17 0.25
C ASN A 239 -6.42 23.09 0.75
N ASP A 240 -6.94 22.02 1.32
CA ASP A 240 -6.15 20.90 1.81
C ASP A 240 -5.83 19.89 0.69
N THR A 241 -4.71 19.19 0.83
CA THR A 241 -4.45 17.90 0.17
C THR A 241 -5.18 16.82 0.96
N PHE A 242 -5.89 15.92 0.29
CA PHE A 242 -6.82 15.00 0.95
C PHE A 242 -6.65 13.56 0.46
N ILE A 243 -6.44 12.63 1.39
CA ILE A 243 -6.35 11.19 1.12
C ILE A 243 -7.54 10.48 1.78
N GLY A 244 -8.43 9.92 0.95
CA GLY A 244 -9.65 9.28 1.43
C GLY A 244 -9.42 7.90 2.07
N GLU A 245 -10.40 7.50 2.88
CA GLU A 245 -10.36 6.32 3.76
C GLU A 245 -9.91 5.04 3.03
N GLY A 246 -9.09 4.24 3.70
CA GLY A 246 -8.66 2.93 3.21
C GLY A 246 -7.71 2.95 1.99
N THR A 247 -7.29 4.14 1.54
CA THR A 247 -6.36 4.28 0.41
C THR A 247 -4.96 3.80 0.77
N LYS A 248 -4.34 3.06 -0.17
CA LYS A 248 -3.01 2.44 -0.03
C LYS A 248 -2.06 3.05 -1.05
N ILE A 249 -1.01 3.71 -0.57
CA ILE A 249 -0.01 4.37 -1.39
C ILE A 249 1.33 3.73 -1.08
N ASP A 250 1.98 3.18 -2.10
CA ASP A 250 3.23 2.44 -1.97
C ASP A 250 4.43 3.40 -1.79
N ASN A 251 5.64 2.86 -1.78
CA ASN A 251 6.89 3.55 -1.51
C ASN A 251 7.25 4.56 -2.62
N LEU A 252 7.96 5.61 -2.23
CA LEU A 252 8.56 6.59 -3.15
C LEU A 252 7.55 7.23 -4.11
N VAL A 253 6.33 7.48 -3.63
CA VAL A 253 5.31 8.24 -4.36
C VAL A 253 5.45 9.72 -4.03
N GLN A 254 5.28 10.59 -5.02
CA GLN A 254 5.12 12.04 -4.81
C GLN A 254 3.65 12.42 -5.01
N ILE A 255 3.07 13.06 -3.98
CA ILE A 255 1.73 13.65 -4.02
C ILE A 255 1.87 15.16 -3.85
N ALA A 256 1.62 15.90 -4.92
CA ALA A 256 1.70 17.35 -4.91
C ALA A 256 0.55 18.02 -4.13
N HIS A 257 0.61 19.35 -4.03
CA HIS A 257 -0.37 20.16 -3.33
C HIS A 257 -1.78 20.02 -3.94
N ASN A 258 -2.80 20.08 -3.08
CA ASN A 258 -4.22 20.08 -3.46
C ASN A 258 -4.73 18.80 -4.14
N VAL A 259 -3.94 17.73 -4.19
CA VAL A 259 -4.41 16.45 -4.69
C VAL A 259 -5.52 15.91 -3.79
N ARG A 260 -6.56 15.33 -4.39
CA ARG A 260 -7.71 14.77 -3.68
C ARG A 260 -7.98 13.35 -4.13
N PHE A 261 -7.81 12.41 -3.22
CA PHE A 261 -8.21 11.02 -3.42
C PHE A 261 -9.60 10.78 -2.82
N GLY A 262 -10.36 9.94 -3.51
CA GLY A 262 -11.48 9.20 -2.96
C GLY A 262 -11.01 8.08 -2.03
N ARG A 263 -11.90 7.12 -1.79
CA ARG A 263 -11.70 6.01 -0.84
C ARG A 263 -11.20 4.77 -1.55
N PHE A 264 -10.44 3.95 -0.82
CA PHE A 264 -9.98 2.63 -1.25
C PHE A 264 -9.19 2.64 -2.57
N CYS A 265 -8.47 3.73 -2.85
CA CYS A 265 -7.56 3.79 -3.99
C CYS A 265 -6.29 2.97 -3.71
N VAL A 266 -5.64 2.48 -4.76
CA VAL A 266 -4.33 1.81 -4.64
C VAL A 266 -3.36 2.45 -5.61
N VAL A 267 -2.22 2.92 -5.11
CA VAL A 267 -1.15 3.54 -5.90
C VAL A 267 0.13 2.77 -5.68
N ALA A 268 0.67 2.16 -6.74
CA ALA A 268 1.94 1.44 -6.68
C ALA A 268 3.15 2.39 -6.71
N ALA A 269 4.33 1.85 -6.39
CA ALA A 269 5.52 2.65 -6.13
C ALA A 269 5.94 3.55 -7.31
N LEU A 270 6.71 4.59 -6.99
CA LEU A 270 7.34 5.52 -7.95
C LEU A 270 6.35 6.36 -8.78
N CYS A 271 5.09 6.45 -8.37
CA CYS A 271 4.13 7.35 -9.02
C CYS A 271 4.42 8.82 -8.70
N GLY A 272 4.20 9.69 -9.69
CA GLY A 272 4.23 11.15 -9.52
C GLY A 272 2.87 11.74 -9.83
N ILE A 273 2.24 12.38 -8.84
CA ILE A 273 0.90 12.97 -8.98
C ILE A 273 1.03 14.49 -8.82
N SER A 274 0.78 15.20 -9.92
CA SER A 274 0.91 16.65 -9.98
C SER A 274 -0.20 17.39 -9.23
N GLY A 275 -0.05 18.71 -9.09
CA GLY A 275 -0.93 19.53 -8.24
C GLY A 275 -2.39 19.50 -8.69
N SER A 276 -3.28 19.58 -7.71
CA SER A 276 -4.74 19.72 -7.90
C SER A 276 -5.42 18.58 -8.67
N VAL A 277 -4.79 17.42 -8.77
CA VAL A 277 -5.39 16.22 -9.37
C VAL A 277 -6.51 15.67 -8.47
N VAL A 278 -7.60 15.22 -9.07
CA VAL A 278 -8.70 14.53 -8.36
C VAL A 278 -8.74 13.07 -8.80
N ILE A 279 -8.82 12.15 -7.84
CA ILE A 279 -8.85 10.70 -8.08
C ILE A 279 -10.07 10.12 -7.39
N GLY A 280 -10.95 9.44 -8.14
CA GLY A 280 -12.18 8.84 -7.64
C GLY A 280 -11.97 7.54 -6.83
N ASP A 281 -13.05 7.08 -6.21
CA ASP A 281 -13.08 5.91 -5.34
C ASP A 281 -12.61 4.63 -6.08
N GLN A 282 -11.88 3.76 -5.40
CA GLN A 282 -11.48 2.42 -5.90
C GLN A 282 -10.63 2.44 -7.18
N THR A 283 -9.97 3.57 -7.46
CA THR A 283 -9.05 3.68 -8.59
C THR A 283 -7.69 3.05 -8.29
N MET A 284 -7.16 2.33 -9.28
CA MET A 284 -5.89 1.60 -9.21
C MET A 284 -4.87 2.19 -10.17
N ILE A 285 -3.74 2.63 -9.63
CA ILE A 285 -2.66 3.29 -10.36
C ILE A 285 -1.42 2.40 -10.30
N GLY A 286 -1.01 1.88 -11.46
CA GLY A 286 0.18 1.05 -11.60
C GLY A 286 1.49 1.80 -11.33
N GLY A 287 2.56 1.06 -11.04
CA GLY A 287 3.83 1.66 -10.63
C GLY A 287 4.43 2.57 -11.69
N SER A 288 5.14 3.60 -11.26
CA SER A 288 5.78 4.58 -12.15
C SER A 288 4.81 5.32 -13.09
N VAL A 289 3.54 5.46 -12.71
CA VAL A 289 2.59 6.33 -13.44
C VAL A 289 2.81 7.80 -13.08
N GLY A 290 2.78 8.66 -14.10
CA GLY A 290 2.76 10.12 -13.94
C GLY A 290 1.40 10.71 -14.30
N LEU A 291 0.82 11.53 -13.42
CA LEU A 291 -0.39 12.29 -13.69
C LEU A 291 -0.06 13.77 -13.88
N ALA A 292 -0.54 14.37 -14.97
CA ALA A 292 -0.45 15.81 -15.22
C ALA A 292 -1.25 16.61 -14.19
N ASP A 293 -0.98 17.91 -14.09
CA ASP A 293 -1.68 18.79 -13.14
C ASP A 293 -3.16 18.95 -13.53
N HIS A 294 -4.00 19.18 -12.52
CA HIS A 294 -5.42 19.50 -12.70
C HIS A 294 -6.30 18.45 -13.40
N VAL A 295 -5.80 17.26 -13.70
CA VAL A 295 -6.62 16.20 -14.31
C VAL A 295 -7.57 15.56 -13.29
N VAL A 296 -8.71 15.10 -13.79
CA VAL A 296 -9.72 14.35 -13.03
C VAL A 296 -9.72 12.89 -13.47
N ILE A 297 -9.37 12.00 -12.55
CA ILE A 297 -9.43 10.56 -12.71
C ILE A 297 -10.69 10.07 -12.00
N GLY A 298 -11.60 9.46 -12.76
CA GLY A 298 -12.85 8.90 -12.26
C GLY A 298 -12.66 7.76 -11.26
N SER A 299 -13.77 7.22 -10.78
CA SER A 299 -13.82 6.08 -9.85
C SER A 299 -13.66 4.76 -10.59
N ARG A 300 -13.07 3.75 -9.94
CA ARG A 300 -12.83 2.39 -10.47
C ARG A 300 -11.97 2.39 -11.75
N VAL A 301 -11.17 3.42 -11.95
CA VAL A 301 -10.24 3.51 -13.08
C VAL A 301 -9.04 2.59 -12.85
N GLN A 302 -8.48 2.03 -13.92
CA GLN A 302 -7.23 1.27 -13.86
C GLN A 302 -6.20 1.89 -14.82
N ILE A 303 -5.05 2.28 -14.29
CA ILE A 303 -3.97 2.88 -15.07
C ILE A 303 -2.78 1.91 -15.09
N ALA A 304 -2.38 1.46 -16.27
CA ALA A 304 -1.27 0.52 -16.43
C ALA A 304 0.06 1.17 -15.99
N ALA A 305 0.97 0.36 -15.41
CA ALA A 305 2.29 0.82 -14.96
C ALA A 305 3.09 1.51 -16.08
N GLY A 306 3.87 2.52 -15.72
CA GLY A 306 4.69 3.33 -16.63
C GLY A 306 3.93 4.34 -17.49
N SER A 307 2.61 4.50 -17.27
CA SER A 307 1.79 5.40 -18.09
C SER A 307 1.93 6.87 -17.69
N GLY A 308 1.89 7.76 -18.68
CA GLY A 308 1.69 9.20 -18.49
C GLY A 308 0.25 9.58 -18.83
N VAL A 309 -0.44 10.26 -17.92
CA VAL A 309 -1.84 10.68 -18.09
C VAL A 309 -1.90 12.20 -18.17
N MET A 310 -2.39 12.71 -19.29
CA MET A 310 -2.46 14.15 -19.59
C MET A 310 -3.90 14.66 -19.73
N ASN A 311 -4.90 13.79 -19.59
CA ASN A 311 -6.30 14.12 -19.77
C ASN A 311 -7.14 13.44 -18.69
N ASP A 312 -8.34 13.97 -18.49
CA ASP A 312 -9.34 13.38 -17.61
C ASP A 312 -9.71 11.96 -18.06
N ILE A 313 -9.97 11.08 -17.09
CA ILE A 313 -10.37 9.69 -17.33
C ILE A 313 -11.75 9.46 -16.73
N PRO A 314 -12.77 9.05 -17.50
CA PRO A 314 -14.09 8.71 -16.97
C PRO A 314 -14.08 7.49 -16.04
N ASP A 315 -15.14 7.35 -15.24
CA ASP A 315 -15.35 6.22 -14.34
C ASP A 315 -15.24 4.85 -15.04
N GLY A 316 -14.60 3.88 -14.38
CA GLY A 316 -14.54 2.48 -14.80
C GLY A 316 -13.61 2.18 -15.96
N GLU A 317 -12.98 3.21 -16.53
CA GLU A 317 -12.10 3.09 -17.69
C GLU A 317 -10.76 2.42 -17.35
N ARG A 318 -10.10 1.90 -18.39
CA ARG A 318 -8.76 1.32 -18.29
C ARG A 318 -7.83 1.97 -19.29
N TRP A 319 -6.80 2.65 -18.79
CA TRP A 319 -5.87 3.43 -19.60
C TRP A 319 -4.46 2.87 -19.49
N GLY A 320 -3.68 3.01 -20.55
CA GLY A 320 -2.29 2.62 -20.56
C GLY A 320 -1.50 3.26 -21.69
N GLY A 321 -0.20 3.51 -21.44
CA GLY A 321 0.73 4.12 -22.39
C GLY A 321 2.18 3.87 -21.98
N VAL A 322 3.07 3.68 -22.96
CA VAL A 322 4.50 3.34 -22.82
C VAL A 322 4.90 2.44 -21.63
N PRO A 323 4.38 1.18 -21.51
CA PRO A 323 5.16 0.13 -20.86
C PRO A 323 6.16 -0.49 -21.85
N ALA A 324 7.21 -1.13 -21.33
CA ALA A 324 8.22 -1.80 -22.13
C ALA A 324 7.63 -2.88 -23.07
N ARG A 325 8.21 -3.01 -24.26
CA ARG A 325 7.84 -4.01 -25.28
C ARG A 325 9.12 -4.61 -25.87
N PRO A 326 9.08 -5.77 -26.56
CA PRO A 326 10.25 -6.30 -27.25
C PRO A 326 10.89 -5.25 -28.17
N ILE A 327 12.20 -5.06 -28.05
CA ILE A 327 12.92 -3.89 -28.63
C ILE A 327 12.68 -3.73 -30.14
N LYS A 328 12.61 -4.83 -30.90
CA LYS A 328 12.34 -4.81 -32.36
C LYS A 328 10.92 -4.35 -32.70
N GLN A 329 9.95 -4.63 -31.83
CA GLN A 329 8.57 -4.15 -32.01
C GLN A 329 8.51 -2.66 -31.69
N TRP A 330 9.10 -2.25 -30.56
CA TRP A 330 9.12 -0.83 -30.17
C TRP A 330 9.74 0.07 -31.24
N PHE A 331 10.90 -0.28 -31.80
CA PHE A 331 11.52 0.51 -32.87
C PHE A 331 10.64 0.61 -34.13
N ARG A 332 9.92 -0.46 -34.49
CA ARG A 332 9.00 -0.44 -35.63
C ARG A 332 7.82 0.48 -35.38
N ASP A 333 7.23 0.43 -34.18
CA ASP A 333 6.12 1.31 -33.79
C ASP A 333 6.55 2.79 -33.85
N ILE A 334 7.73 3.13 -33.30
CA ILE A 334 8.27 4.49 -33.34
C ILE A 334 8.56 4.96 -34.77
N ALA A 335 9.11 4.08 -35.62
CA ALA A 335 9.36 4.41 -37.03
C ALA A 335 8.05 4.71 -37.76
N ASN A 336 7.01 3.91 -37.53
CA ASN A 336 5.68 4.11 -38.10
C ASN A 336 5.07 5.43 -37.64
N ILE A 337 5.10 5.73 -36.33
CA ILE A 337 4.59 7.00 -35.79
C ILE A 337 5.31 8.19 -36.44
N ARG A 338 6.64 8.13 -36.59
CA ARG A 338 7.44 9.18 -37.25
C ARG A 338 7.15 9.34 -38.75
N SER A 339 6.53 8.34 -39.38
CA SER A 339 6.15 8.40 -40.80
C SER A 339 4.79 9.06 -41.01
N ILE A 340 3.94 9.09 -39.97
CA ILE A 340 2.63 9.76 -40.02
C ILE A 340 2.87 11.26 -40.18
N GLY A 341 2.31 11.85 -41.24
CA GLY A 341 2.46 13.27 -41.57
C GLY A 341 3.64 13.60 -42.50
N LYS A 342 4.47 12.62 -42.90
CA LYS A 342 5.44 12.83 -43.98
C LYS A 342 4.75 12.63 -45.35
N PRO A 343 4.96 13.54 -46.33
CA PRO A 343 4.44 13.33 -47.68
C PRO A 343 5.00 12.01 -48.23
N ARG A 344 4.14 11.17 -48.80
CA ARG A 344 4.58 10.00 -49.58
C ARG A 344 5.49 10.55 -50.67
N LYS A 345 6.75 10.11 -50.72
CA LYS A 345 7.56 10.33 -51.92
C LYS A 345 6.78 9.71 -53.08
N GLU A 346 6.31 10.55 -53.99
CA GLU A 346 5.83 10.09 -55.29
C GLU A 346 6.93 9.22 -55.87
N GLN A 347 6.59 7.97 -56.18
CA GLN A 347 7.47 7.14 -56.99
C GLN A 347 7.53 7.85 -58.35
N SER A 348 8.69 8.41 -58.70
CA SER A 348 8.93 8.79 -60.09
C SER A 348 8.79 7.52 -60.90
N SER A 349 7.71 7.42 -61.66
CA SER A 349 7.62 6.49 -62.78
C SER A 349 8.53 7.04 -63.86
N ASP A 350 9.82 6.75 -63.75
CA ASP A 350 10.74 6.90 -64.87
C ASP A 350 10.52 5.69 -65.80
N GLU A 351 9.67 5.90 -66.81
CA GLU A 351 9.81 5.26 -68.13
C GLU A 351 10.93 5.93 -68.92
#